data_AF-A0A1J3HIE0-F1
#
_entry.id   AF-A0A1J3HIE0-F1
#
_cell.length_a   1.000
_cell.length_b   1.000
_cell.length_c   1.000
_cell.angle_alpha   90.00
_cell.angle_beta   90.00
_cell.angle_gamma   90.00
#
_symmetry.space_group_name_H-M   'P 1'
#
loop_
_entity.id
_entity.type
_entity.pdbx_description
1 polymer ?
#
loop_
_entity_poly.entity_id
_entity_poly.type
_entity_poly.pdbx_seq_one_letter_code
_entity_poly.pdbx_strand_id
1 'polypeptide(L)'
;VRHDMQTATYLLPYLVLDVVCHGTEAARLSISEEILSVLDAAASENSGVTINSFGVGQSEVCVQAVFTLLDNLGQWVDDMKQAVALSLSLQSSSGRQVAPKSKDQASSSTTEHDQLLVQCKYVLELLLAIPKVTLARASFRCQAYARSLMYLESHVREKSGTLNPASEKTGIFENADVSSLMGIYSCLDEPDGLSGFASLSKSLSLQDQLLIDKKSGNWAEVFTACEQALQMEPTSVQRHSDVLNCLLNMCHHQTMVTHVDGLISRVPEYKKTWCTQGVQAAWRLGKWDLMDEYLGGADEEGLLFSSSDSNASFDRDVAKILQAMMKKDQYSVAERIAISKQALIAPLAAAGMDSYTR
;
A
#
# COMPACT_ATOMS: atom_id res chain seq x y z
N VAL A 1 6.79 -7.42 29.93
CA VAL A 1 6.82 -8.16 28.65
C VAL A 1 5.57 -8.99 28.41
N ARG A 2 5.14 -9.92 29.29
CA ARG A 2 3.96 -10.80 29.04
C ARG A 2 2.61 -10.11 28.82
N HIS A 3 2.44 -8.85 29.24
CA HIS A 3 1.15 -8.14 29.19
C HIS A 3 1.24 -6.76 28.54
N ASP A 4 2.39 -6.39 27.98
CA ASP A 4 2.56 -5.13 27.26
C ASP A 4 3.26 -5.37 25.93
N MET A 5 2.46 -5.30 24.87
CA MET A 5 2.89 -5.51 23.49
C MET A 5 3.86 -4.43 23.03
N GLN A 6 3.72 -3.18 23.49
CA GLN A 6 4.60 -2.09 23.08
C GLN A 6 6.03 -2.29 23.61
N THR A 7 6.16 -2.64 24.89
CA THR A 7 7.46 -2.98 25.48
C THR A 7 8.07 -4.22 24.84
N ALA A 8 7.26 -5.22 24.47
CA ALA A 8 7.74 -6.41 23.78
C ALA A 8 8.30 -6.07 22.37
N THR A 9 7.56 -5.28 21.58
CA THR A 9 7.99 -4.84 20.24
C THR A 9 9.25 -3.98 20.30
N TYR A 10 9.39 -3.12 21.33
CA TYR A 10 10.59 -2.29 21.50
C TYR A 10 11.84 -3.12 21.83
N LEU A 11 11.72 -4.15 22.67
CA LEU A 11 12.85 -4.97 23.10
C LEU A 11 13.24 -6.06 22.08
N LEU A 12 12.30 -6.46 21.21
CA LEU A 12 12.48 -7.55 20.26
C LEU A 12 13.71 -7.37 19.35
N PRO A 13 13.97 -6.21 18.72
CA PRO A 13 15.13 -6.03 17.86
C PRO A 13 16.46 -6.25 18.59
N TYR A 14 16.57 -5.78 19.82
CA TYR A 14 17.79 -5.90 20.62
C TYR A 14 18.04 -7.34 21.08
N LEU A 15 16.98 -8.06 21.46
CA LEU A 15 17.07 -9.47 21.85
C LEU A 15 17.46 -10.34 20.66
N VAL A 16 16.84 -10.13 19.51
CA VAL A 16 17.17 -10.87 18.28
C VAL A 16 18.60 -10.55 17.84
N LEU A 17 19.02 -9.28 17.87
CA LEU A 17 20.39 -8.90 17.54
C LEU A 17 21.42 -9.61 18.44
N ASP A 18 21.19 -9.66 19.75
CA ASP A 18 22.09 -10.35 20.68
C ASP A 18 22.18 -11.86 20.38
N VAL A 19 21.05 -12.50 20.12
CA VAL A 19 21.00 -13.92 19.75
C VAL A 19 21.65 -14.18 18.39
N VAL A 20 21.53 -13.28 17.42
CA VAL A 20 22.18 -13.44 16.10
C VAL A 20 23.69 -13.19 16.20
N CYS A 21 24.14 -12.26 17.05
CA CYS A 21 25.56 -11.94 17.24
C CYS A 21 26.33 -12.97 18.08
N HIS A 22 25.68 -13.55 19.11
CA HIS A 22 26.36 -14.43 20.08
C HIS A 22 25.80 -15.86 20.13
N GLY A 23 24.69 -16.14 19.45
CA GLY A 23 24.00 -17.41 19.52
C GLY A 23 24.55 -18.52 18.61
N THR A 24 24.04 -19.73 18.83
CA THR A 24 24.35 -20.90 18.01
C THR A 24 23.76 -20.80 16.60
N GLU A 25 24.36 -21.50 15.63
CA GLU A 25 23.84 -21.60 14.25
C GLU A 25 22.39 -22.10 14.19
N ALA A 26 22.02 -23.07 15.03
CA ALA A 26 20.65 -23.58 15.13
C ALA A 26 19.63 -22.50 15.57
N ALA A 27 20.03 -21.62 16.50
CA ALA A 27 19.18 -20.50 16.92
C ALA A 27 18.98 -19.47 15.79
N ARG A 28 20.03 -19.21 15.01
CA ARG A 28 19.96 -18.30 13.84
C ARG A 28 19.05 -18.86 12.76
N LEU A 29 19.13 -20.16 12.46
CA LEU A 29 18.24 -20.82 11.52
C LEU A 29 16.78 -20.80 12.00
N SER A 30 16.53 -21.11 13.28
CA SER A 30 15.18 -21.06 13.85
C SER A 30 14.55 -19.67 13.75
N ILE A 31 15.32 -18.60 13.99
CA ILE A 31 14.84 -17.22 13.82
C ILE A 31 14.52 -16.93 12.34
N SER A 32 15.38 -17.37 11.43
CA SER A 32 15.15 -17.19 9.99
C SER A 32 13.89 -17.90 9.50
N GLU A 33 13.64 -19.13 9.98
CA GLU A 33 12.45 -19.91 9.65
C GLU A 33 11.18 -19.27 10.20
N GLU A 34 11.22 -18.73 11.42
CA GLU A 34 10.07 -18.03 12.00
C GLU A 34 9.73 -16.75 11.21
N ILE A 35 10.75 -15.95 10.87
CA ILE A 35 10.56 -14.75 10.03
C ILE A 35 9.97 -15.12 8.66
N LEU A 36 10.51 -16.16 8.02
CA LEU A 36 9.99 -16.63 6.73
C LEU A 36 8.56 -17.15 6.85
N SER A 37 8.23 -17.92 7.88
CA SER A 37 6.88 -18.44 8.09
C SER A 37 5.86 -17.32 8.26
N VAL A 38 6.20 -16.24 8.97
CA VAL A 38 5.31 -15.08 9.14
C VAL A 38 5.13 -14.33 7.82
N LEU A 39 6.22 -14.13 7.07
CA LEU A 39 6.18 -13.43 5.78
C LEU A 39 5.47 -14.23 4.70
N ASP A 40 5.66 -15.55 4.64
CA ASP A 40 4.99 -16.45 3.70
C ASP A 40 3.50 -16.58 4.02
N ALA A 41 3.11 -16.62 5.30
CA ALA A 41 1.71 -16.55 5.69
C ALA A 41 1.06 -15.26 5.17
N ALA A 42 1.73 -14.12 5.35
CA ALA A 42 1.27 -12.84 4.83
C ALA A 42 1.25 -12.77 3.29
N ALA A 43 2.20 -13.43 2.61
CA ALA A 43 2.28 -13.45 1.15
C ALA A 43 1.31 -14.44 0.48
N SER A 44 0.90 -15.50 1.19
CA SER A 44 0.09 -16.62 0.67
C SER A 44 -1.43 -16.39 0.77
N GLU A 45 -1.91 -15.40 1.51
CA GLU A 45 -3.35 -15.04 1.59
C GLU A 45 -3.85 -14.37 0.28
N ASN A 46 -3.47 -14.92 -0.88
CA ASN A 46 -3.94 -14.59 -2.21
C ASN A 46 -5.22 -15.38 -2.53
N SER A 47 -6.35 -14.92 -2.01
CA SER A 47 -7.58 -14.84 -2.80
C SER A 47 -8.52 -13.86 -2.13
N GLY A 48 -9.11 -12.96 -2.92
CA GLY A 48 -10.11 -12.03 -2.43
C GLY A 48 -11.24 -12.75 -1.72
N VAL A 49 -11.88 -12.01 -0.81
CA VAL A 49 -13.07 -12.42 -0.05
C VAL A 49 -12.76 -13.43 1.05
N THR A 50 -12.32 -12.93 2.20
CA THR A 50 -12.86 -13.41 3.48
C THR A 50 -13.06 -12.25 4.44
N ILE A 51 -14.33 -11.90 4.59
CA ILE A 51 -14.87 -11.16 5.72
C ILE A 51 -14.54 -11.97 6.97
N ASN A 52 -13.42 -11.67 7.63
CA ASN A 52 -13.18 -12.02 9.02
C ASN A 52 -12.25 -10.97 9.63
N SER A 53 -12.86 -9.82 9.93
CA SER A 53 -12.27 -8.61 10.55
C SER A 53 -11.55 -8.84 11.89
N PHE A 54 -11.52 -10.06 12.44
CA PHE A 54 -10.89 -10.36 13.73
C PHE A 54 -9.45 -10.94 13.62
N GLY A 55 -9.04 -11.50 12.47
CA GLY A 55 -7.72 -12.09 12.29
C GLY A 55 -6.72 -11.22 11.50
N VAL A 56 -7.23 -10.40 10.58
CA VAL A 56 -6.42 -9.58 9.65
C VAL A 56 -5.53 -8.58 10.40
N GLY A 57 -6.08 -7.88 11.41
CA GLY A 57 -5.31 -6.90 12.18
C GLY A 57 -4.21 -7.51 13.06
N GLN A 58 -4.36 -8.76 13.52
CA GLN A 58 -3.31 -9.42 14.31
C GLN A 58 -2.13 -9.86 13.43
N SER A 59 -2.43 -10.36 12.22
CA SER A 59 -1.41 -10.71 11.23
C SER A 59 -0.62 -9.49 10.78
N GLU A 60 -1.29 -8.37 10.50
CA GLU A 60 -0.63 -7.11 10.10
C GLU A 60 0.32 -6.56 11.18
N VAL A 61 -0.08 -6.59 12.46
CA VAL A 61 0.79 -6.14 13.57
C VAL A 61 2.03 -7.02 13.71
N CYS A 62 1.89 -8.34 13.49
CA CYS A 62 3.03 -9.26 13.51
C CYS A 62 4.00 -8.96 12.36
N VAL A 63 3.48 -8.74 11.15
CA VAL A 63 4.29 -8.41 9.97
C VAL A 63 4.98 -7.06 10.14
N GLN A 64 4.31 -6.06 10.70
CA GLN A 64 4.92 -4.76 11.02
C GLN A 64 6.04 -4.88 12.06
N ALA A 65 5.87 -5.73 13.08
CA ALA A 65 6.92 -6.01 14.06
C ALA A 65 8.13 -6.69 13.40
N VAL A 66 7.90 -7.62 12.47
CA VAL A 66 8.96 -8.25 11.66
C VAL A 66 9.67 -7.22 10.78
N PHE A 67 8.96 -6.33 10.10
CA PHE A 67 9.60 -5.26 9.32
C PHE A 67 10.41 -4.31 10.21
N THR A 68 9.89 -3.93 11.37
CA THR A 68 10.63 -3.11 12.34
C THR A 68 11.90 -3.82 12.81
N LEU A 69 11.84 -5.12 13.05
CA LEU A 69 13.01 -5.94 13.37
C LEU A 69 14.04 -5.90 12.23
N LEU A 70 13.62 -6.15 10.99
CA LEU A 70 14.50 -6.14 9.81
C LEU A 70 15.13 -4.77 9.56
N ASP A 71 14.36 -3.70 9.71
CA ASP A 71 14.84 -2.32 9.55
C ASP A 71 15.91 -2.00 10.61
N ASN A 72 15.71 -2.41 11.87
CA ASN A 72 16.71 -2.23 12.93
C ASN A 72 17.98 -3.05 12.70
N LEU A 73 17.85 -4.31 12.25
CA LEU A 73 19.01 -5.14 11.91
C LEU A 73 19.79 -4.55 10.72
N GLY A 74 19.07 -4.06 9.70
CA GLY A 74 19.66 -3.37 8.54
C GLY A 74 20.40 -2.09 8.93
N GLN A 75 19.75 -1.23 9.72
CA GLN A 75 20.36 0.01 10.22
C GLN A 75 21.62 -0.27 11.03
N TRP A 76 21.58 -1.26 11.93
CA TRP A 76 22.76 -1.64 12.71
C TRP A 76 23.93 -2.10 11.83
N VAL A 77 23.64 -2.91 10.79
CA VAL A 77 24.67 -3.35 9.83
C VAL A 77 25.30 -2.15 9.10
N ASP A 78 24.49 -1.17 8.68
CA ASP A 78 24.99 0.00 7.97
C ASP A 78 25.77 0.95 8.88
N ASP A 79 25.33 1.15 10.12
CA ASP A 79 26.07 1.89 11.16
C ASP A 79 27.45 1.25 11.42
N MET A 80 27.51 -0.08 11.46
CA MET A 80 28.77 -0.83 11.61
C MET A 80 29.68 -0.67 10.39
N LYS A 81 29.15 -0.79 9.16
CA LYS A 81 29.94 -0.53 7.94
C LYS A 81 30.49 0.89 7.92
N GLN A 82 29.69 1.87 8.34
CA GLN A 82 30.10 3.27 8.40
C GLN A 82 31.18 3.48 9.46
N ALA A 83 31.04 2.91 10.65
CA ALA A 83 32.06 2.97 11.71
C ALA A 83 33.40 2.37 11.25
N VAL A 84 33.36 1.22 10.55
CA VAL A 84 34.56 0.60 9.96
C VAL A 84 35.17 1.52 8.89
N ALA A 85 34.37 2.07 7.97
CA ALA A 85 34.87 2.99 6.94
C ALA A 85 35.52 4.26 7.54
N LEU A 86 34.92 4.83 8.60
CA LEU A 86 35.47 5.96 9.32
C LEU A 86 36.79 5.61 10.01
N SER A 87 36.89 4.44 10.66
CA SER A 87 38.12 3.98 11.31
C SER A 87 39.28 3.82 10.32
N LEU A 88 39.01 3.29 9.11
CA LEU A 88 40.00 3.15 8.03
C LEU A 88 40.44 4.51 7.45
N SER A 89 39.53 5.48 7.36
CA SER A 89 39.86 6.85 6.89
C SER A 89 40.67 7.67 7.91
N LEU A 90 40.44 7.47 9.22
CA LEU A 90 41.22 8.08 10.29
C LEU A 90 42.64 7.50 10.37
N GLN A 91 42.80 6.21 10.03
CA GLN A 91 44.11 5.56 9.93
C GLN A 91 44.90 6.04 8.70
N SER A 92 44.25 6.34 7.57
CA SER A 92 44.93 6.84 6.37
C SER A 92 45.33 8.32 6.45
N SER A 93 44.60 9.14 7.22
CA SER A 93 44.93 10.55 7.47
C SER A 93 46.06 10.76 8.50
N SER A 94 46.32 9.77 9.37
CA SER A 94 47.43 9.79 10.33
C SER A 94 48.80 9.39 9.73
N GLY A 95 48.87 9.16 8.41
CA GLY A 95 50.04 8.67 7.68
C GLY A 95 51.18 9.66 7.42
N ARG A 96 51.19 10.85 8.04
CA ARG A 96 52.34 11.78 8.01
C ARG A 96 52.68 12.27 9.41
N GLN A 97 53.38 11.45 10.19
CA GLN A 97 54.65 11.80 10.87
C GLN A 97 55.15 10.66 11.80
N VAL A 98 56.22 10.03 11.34
CA VAL A 98 57.44 9.54 12.03
C VAL A 98 57.41 9.22 13.54
N ALA A 99 57.67 7.92 13.80
CA ALA A 99 58.48 7.30 14.86
C ALA A 99 57.78 6.47 15.96
N PRO A 100 58.39 5.32 16.37
CA PRO A 100 57.70 4.23 17.05
C PRO A 100 58.04 4.17 18.55
N LYS A 101 57.05 3.81 19.40
CA LYS A 101 57.17 2.95 20.61
C LYS A 101 55.97 3.11 21.56
N SER A 102 55.10 2.11 21.56
CA SER A 102 54.77 1.28 22.74
C SER A 102 53.73 0.26 22.30
N LYS A 103 54.20 -0.98 22.26
CA LYS A 103 53.54 -2.17 21.72
C LYS A 103 52.89 -2.85 22.92
N ASP A 104 51.62 -2.56 23.19
CA ASP A 104 50.76 -3.34 24.11
C ASP A 104 49.26 -2.96 24.09
N GLN A 105 48.83 -1.94 23.32
CA GLN A 105 47.39 -1.60 23.17
C GLN A 105 46.78 -1.86 21.78
N ALA A 106 47.57 -2.31 20.80
CA ALA A 106 47.10 -2.51 19.41
C ALA A 106 46.55 -3.92 19.13
N SER A 107 46.70 -4.86 20.07
CA SER A 107 46.30 -6.27 19.89
C SER A 107 44.87 -6.58 20.37
N SER A 108 44.28 -5.75 21.23
CA SER A 108 42.88 -5.91 21.66
C SER A 108 41.88 -5.28 20.68
N SER A 109 42.22 -4.15 20.05
CA SER A 109 41.33 -3.50 19.08
C SER A 109 41.18 -4.30 17.78
N THR A 110 42.22 -5.00 17.34
CA THR A 110 42.18 -5.82 16.12
C THR A 110 41.32 -7.08 16.29
N THR A 111 41.36 -7.72 17.46
CA THR A 111 40.50 -8.88 17.78
C THR A 111 39.04 -8.49 17.96
N GLU A 112 38.75 -7.35 18.61
CA GLU A 112 37.38 -6.82 18.71
C GLU A 112 36.80 -6.42 17.35
N HIS A 113 37.60 -5.79 16.47
CA HIS A 113 37.16 -5.45 15.11
C HIS A 113 36.89 -6.69 14.25
N ASP A 114 37.73 -7.72 14.33
CA ASP A 114 37.51 -8.98 13.62
C ASP A 114 36.25 -9.70 14.11
N GLN A 115 35.99 -9.65 15.42
CA GLN A 115 34.81 -10.26 16.04
C GLN A 115 33.51 -9.53 15.63
N LEU A 116 33.52 -8.20 15.60
CA LEU A 116 32.40 -7.40 15.09
C LEU A 116 32.14 -7.65 13.60
N LEU A 117 33.19 -7.84 12.80
CA LEU A 117 33.06 -8.19 11.38
C LEU A 117 32.40 -9.55 11.16
N VAL A 118 32.72 -10.53 12.01
CA VAL A 118 32.08 -11.85 12.00
C VAL A 118 30.59 -11.74 12.39
N GLN A 119 30.27 -10.92 13.39
CA GLN A 119 28.89 -10.65 13.79
C GLN A 119 28.08 -9.96 12.68
N CYS A 120 28.66 -8.97 12.00
CA CYS A 120 28.04 -8.33 10.85
C CYS A 120 27.77 -9.33 9.71
N LYS A 121 28.66 -10.30 9.49
CA LYS A 121 28.43 -11.35 8.48
C LYS A 121 27.23 -12.22 8.83
N TYR A 122 27.04 -12.58 10.10
CA TYR A 122 25.88 -13.38 10.52
C TYR A 122 24.55 -12.63 10.35
N VAL A 123 24.52 -11.34 10.67
CA VAL A 123 23.32 -10.52 10.46
C VAL A 123 23.04 -10.33 8.96
N LEU A 124 24.08 -10.12 8.14
CA LEU A 124 23.93 -10.04 6.67
C LEU A 124 23.43 -11.35 6.07
N GLU A 125 23.94 -12.49 6.54
CA GLU A 125 23.50 -13.81 6.08
C GLU A 125 22.01 -14.04 6.40
N LEU A 126 21.56 -13.64 7.58
CA LEU A 126 20.13 -13.67 7.95
C LEU A 126 19.28 -12.78 7.03
N LEU A 127 19.72 -11.54 6.76
CA LEU A 127 18.99 -10.62 5.89
C LEU A 127 18.93 -11.11 4.43
N LEU A 128 20.01 -11.73 3.94
CA LEU A 128 20.08 -12.28 2.58
C LEU A 128 19.31 -13.60 2.43
N ALA A 129 19.09 -14.35 3.53
CA ALA A 129 18.30 -15.56 3.51
C ALA A 129 16.82 -15.32 3.17
N ILE A 130 16.32 -14.09 3.35
CA ILE A 130 14.93 -13.73 3.14
C ILE A 130 14.70 -13.31 1.68
N PRO A 131 13.82 -13.98 0.91
CA PRO A 131 13.53 -13.60 -0.46
C PRO A 131 12.88 -12.22 -0.56
N LYS A 132 13.45 -11.35 -1.41
CA LYS A 132 12.94 -9.99 -1.65
C LYS A 132 11.51 -9.96 -2.20
N VAL A 133 11.13 -10.96 -3.01
CA VAL A 133 9.77 -11.06 -3.55
C VAL A 133 8.74 -11.33 -2.44
N THR A 134 9.09 -12.15 -1.45
CA THR A 134 8.22 -12.39 -0.28
C THR A 134 8.09 -11.13 0.56
N LEU A 135 9.20 -10.41 0.79
CA LEU A 135 9.18 -9.10 1.48
C LEU A 135 8.31 -8.07 0.74
N ALA A 136 8.39 -8.01 -0.60
CA ALA A 136 7.55 -7.13 -1.42
C ALA A 136 6.06 -7.50 -1.28
N ARG A 137 5.71 -8.78 -1.41
CA ARG A 137 4.31 -9.22 -1.28
C ARG A 137 3.73 -8.96 0.12
N ALA A 138 4.50 -9.27 1.17
CA ALA A 138 4.07 -9.03 2.55
C ALA A 138 3.91 -7.52 2.85
N SER A 139 4.81 -6.68 2.34
CA SER A 139 4.71 -5.22 2.52
C SER A 139 3.57 -4.60 1.71
N PHE A 140 3.30 -5.09 0.50
CA PHE A 140 2.13 -4.69 -0.29
C PHE A 140 0.83 -4.96 0.47
N ARG A 141 0.73 -6.10 1.16
CA ARG A 141 -0.42 -6.46 1.99
C ARG A 141 -0.60 -5.55 3.19
N CYS A 142 0.50 -5.16 3.83
CA CYS A 142 0.48 -4.22 4.95
C CYS A 142 0.28 -2.76 4.51
N GLN A 143 -0.05 -2.50 3.23
CA GLN A 143 -0.21 -1.16 2.64
C GLN A 143 1.06 -0.30 2.71
N ALA A 144 2.22 -0.90 2.97
CA ALA A 144 3.53 -0.24 2.96
C ALA A 144 4.09 -0.23 1.52
N TYR A 145 3.39 0.47 0.61
CA TYR A 145 3.64 0.42 -0.83
C TYR A 145 5.06 0.88 -1.22
N ALA A 146 5.60 1.91 -0.55
CA ALA A 146 6.97 2.37 -0.81
C ALA A 146 8.03 1.30 -0.46
N ARG A 147 7.85 0.60 0.66
CA ARG A 147 8.70 -0.53 1.05
C ARG A 147 8.58 -1.70 0.07
N SER A 148 7.36 -2.00 -0.36
CA SER A 148 7.11 -3.03 -1.39
C SER A 148 7.80 -2.69 -2.70
N LEU A 149 7.74 -1.43 -3.12
CA LEU A 149 8.37 -0.95 -4.32
C LEU A 149 9.90 -1.13 -4.25
N MET A 150 10.51 -0.68 -3.14
CA MET A 150 11.95 -0.81 -2.91
C MET A 150 12.44 -2.26 -3.05
N TYR A 151 11.73 -3.22 -2.44
CA TYR A 151 12.11 -4.63 -2.52
C TYR A 151 11.96 -5.21 -3.93
N LEU A 152 10.85 -4.88 -4.60
CA LEU A 152 10.58 -5.41 -5.94
C LEU A 152 11.52 -4.81 -6.98
N GLU A 153 11.79 -3.50 -6.92
CA GLU A 153 12.79 -2.87 -7.78
C GLU A 153 14.18 -3.46 -7.57
N SER A 154 14.58 -3.69 -6.32
CA SER A 154 15.87 -4.32 -6.01
C SER A 154 15.96 -5.73 -6.63
N HIS A 155 14.88 -6.50 -6.53
CA HIS A 155 14.79 -7.84 -7.13
C HIS A 155 14.89 -7.78 -8.67
N VAL A 156 14.12 -6.89 -9.31
CA VAL A 156 14.13 -6.71 -10.76
C VAL A 156 15.50 -6.22 -11.25
N ARG A 157 16.16 -5.34 -10.50
CA ARG A 157 17.49 -4.82 -10.87
C ARG A 157 18.57 -5.89 -10.80
N GLU A 158 18.47 -6.84 -9.87
CA GLU A 158 19.38 -7.99 -9.78
C GLU A 158 19.16 -9.00 -10.91
N LYS A 159 17.90 -9.23 -11.29
CA LYS A 159 17.51 -10.21 -12.32
C LYS A 159 17.72 -9.69 -13.76
N SER A 160 17.31 -8.45 -14.02
CA SER A 160 17.23 -7.86 -15.36
C SER A 160 18.29 -6.79 -15.63
N GLY A 161 19.09 -6.40 -14.63
CA GLY A 161 20.15 -5.39 -14.75
C GLY A 161 19.69 -3.96 -14.45
N THR A 162 20.57 -2.99 -14.65
CA THR A 162 20.31 -1.59 -14.27
C THR A 162 19.38 -0.88 -15.25
N LEU A 163 18.41 -0.13 -14.72
CA LEU A 163 17.68 0.91 -15.45
C LEU A 163 18.65 2.06 -15.80
N ASN A 164 19.31 1.98 -16.95
CA ASN A 164 20.04 3.12 -17.52
C ASN A 164 19.07 3.99 -18.35
N PRO A 165 18.76 5.23 -17.93
CA PRO A 165 17.86 6.12 -18.67
C PRO A 165 18.36 6.52 -20.07
N ALA A 166 19.63 6.23 -20.41
CA ALA A 166 20.20 6.46 -21.74
C ALA A 166 20.19 5.22 -22.67
N SER A 167 19.63 4.08 -22.23
CA SER A 167 19.58 2.85 -23.03
C SER A 167 18.18 2.58 -23.54
N GLU A 168 18.01 2.43 -24.87
CA GLU A 168 16.71 2.18 -25.52
C GLU A 168 16.03 0.87 -25.07
N LYS A 169 16.78 -0.08 -24.48
CA LYS A 169 16.25 -1.30 -23.86
C LYS A 169 17.12 -1.70 -22.67
N THR A 170 16.70 -1.29 -21.48
CA THR A 170 17.29 -1.70 -20.22
C THR A 170 16.80 -3.10 -19.86
N GLY A 171 17.53 -4.15 -20.22
CA GLY A 171 17.22 -5.51 -19.76
C GLY A 171 15.96 -6.16 -20.35
N ILE A 172 15.80 -7.45 -20.08
CA ILE A 172 14.56 -8.19 -20.39
C ILE A 172 13.74 -8.21 -19.11
N PHE A 173 12.65 -7.44 -19.09
CA PHE A 173 11.67 -7.51 -18.01
C PHE A 173 10.64 -8.59 -18.30
N GLU A 174 10.31 -9.38 -17.29
CA GLU A 174 9.20 -10.31 -17.36
C GLU A 174 7.88 -9.55 -17.13
N ASN A 175 6.84 -9.89 -17.90
CA ASN A 175 5.54 -9.24 -17.79
C ASN A 175 4.93 -9.37 -16.38
N ALA A 176 5.25 -10.45 -15.64
CA ALA A 176 4.80 -10.66 -14.28
C ALA A 176 5.40 -9.64 -13.29
N ASP A 177 6.69 -9.33 -13.45
CA ASP A 177 7.41 -8.35 -12.62
C ASP A 177 6.88 -6.93 -12.93
N VAL A 178 6.65 -6.61 -14.20
CA VAL A 178 6.06 -5.33 -14.63
C VAL A 178 4.63 -5.17 -14.12
N SER A 179 3.78 -6.19 -14.23
CA SER A 179 2.40 -6.15 -13.72
C SER A 179 2.38 -5.97 -12.19
N SER A 180 3.28 -6.63 -11.47
CA SER A 180 3.41 -6.46 -10.02
C SER A 180 3.85 -5.04 -9.64
N LEU A 181 4.81 -4.46 -10.37
CA LEU A 181 5.24 -3.06 -10.19
C LEU A 181 4.10 -2.08 -10.49
N MET A 182 3.37 -2.28 -11.59
CA MET A 182 2.20 -1.48 -11.93
C MET A 182 1.12 -1.55 -10.85
N GLY A 183 0.89 -2.73 -10.25
CA GLY A 183 -0.01 -2.88 -9.11
C GLY A 183 0.38 -2.00 -7.93
N ILE A 184 1.67 -1.95 -7.58
CA ILE A 184 2.19 -1.10 -6.50
C ILE A 184 2.05 0.39 -6.85
N TYR A 185 2.45 0.79 -8.06
CA TYR A 185 2.35 2.18 -8.54
C TYR A 185 0.90 2.68 -8.60
N SER A 186 -0.04 1.79 -8.94
CA SER A 186 -1.47 2.13 -8.92
C SER A 186 -1.97 2.48 -7.53
N CYS A 187 -1.38 1.90 -6.48
CA CYS A 187 -1.69 2.23 -5.10
C CYS A 187 -0.92 3.46 -4.59
N LEU A 188 0.20 3.82 -5.24
CA LEU A 188 0.94 5.06 -4.97
C LEU A 188 0.31 6.29 -5.65
N ASP A 189 -0.67 6.09 -6.53
CA ASP A 189 -1.34 7.16 -7.28
C ASP A 189 -0.37 7.99 -8.15
N GLU A 190 0.65 7.33 -8.71
CA GLU A 190 1.63 7.94 -9.61
C GLU A 190 1.39 7.51 -11.08
N PRO A 191 0.60 8.27 -11.86
CA PRO A 191 0.23 7.89 -13.23
C PRO A 191 1.41 7.95 -14.21
N ASP A 192 2.37 8.86 -13.99
CA ASP A 192 3.55 8.99 -14.84
C ASP A 192 4.39 7.70 -14.80
N GLY A 193 4.67 7.19 -13.59
CA GLY A 193 5.38 5.92 -13.40
C GLY A 193 4.65 4.73 -14.04
N LEU A 194 3.32 4.66 -13.92
CA LEU A 194 2.52 3.62 -14.57
C LEU A 194 2.67 3.62 -16.09
N SER A 195 2.64 4.81 -16.72
CA SER A 195 2.84 4.93 -18.16
C SER A 195 4.25 4.51 -18.60
N GLY A 196 5.26 4.79 -17.76
CA GLY A 196 6.62 4.33 -17.95
C GLY A 196 6.72 2.81 -17.95
N PHE A 197 6.14 2.13 -16.95
CA PHE A 197 6.14 0.66 -16.89
C PHE A 197 5.34 0.01 -18.02
N ALA A 198 4.26 0.64 -18.46
CA ALA A 198 3.49 0.16 -19.61
C ALA A 198 4.35 0.10 -20.88
N SER A 199 5.26 1.05 -21.07
CA SER A 199 6.21 1.05 -22.20
C SER A 199 7.26 -0.07 -22.14
N LEU A 200 7.56 -0.57 -20.93
CA LEU A 200 8.51 -1.67 -20.71
C LEU A 200 7.85 -3.04 -20.90
N SER A 201 6.52 -3.12 -20.83
CA SER A 201 5.78 -4.35 -21.06
C SER A 201 5.76 -4.73 -22.54
N LYS A 202 5.99 -6.01 -22.85
CA LYS A 202 5.88 -6.51 -24.23
C LYS A 202 4.43 -6.66 -24.70
N SER A 203 3.52 -6.82 -23.75
CA SER A 203 2.10 -7.01 -24.00
C SER A 203 1.32 -6.49 -22.80
N LEU A 204 0.65 -5.37 -22.96
CA LEU A 204 -0.19 -4.80 -21.92
C LEU A 204 -1.57 -5.47 -21.95
N SER A 205 -2.09 -5.90 -20.80
CA SER A 205 -3.46 -6.38 -20.75
C SER A 205 -4.43 -5.20 -20.88
N LEU A 206 -5.64 -5.45 -21.39
CA LEU A 206 -6.68 -4.40 -21.45
C LEU A 206 -7.05 -3.87 -20.06
N GLN A 207 -6.92 -4.73 -19.02
CA GLN A 207 -7.17 -4.33 -17.64
C GLN A 207 -6.08 -3.38 -17.12
N ASP A 208 -4.82 -3.63 -17.48
CA ASP A 208 -3.70 -2.76 -17.13
C ASP A 208 -3.82 -1.40 -17.83
N GLN A 209 -4.23 -1.38 -19.11
CA GLN A 209 -4.50 -0.14 -19.84
C GLN A 209 -5.60 0.69 -19.16
N LEU A 210 -6.73 0.05 -18.82
CA LEU A 210 -7.82 0.71 -18.11
C LEU A 210 -7.40 1.27 -16.76
N LEU A 211 -6.53 0.55 -16.05
CA LEU A 211 -5.99 1.00 -14.78
C LEU A 211 -5.11 2.25 -14.94
N ILE A 212 -4.24 2.29 -15.96
CA ILE A 212 -3.42 3.47 -16.30
C ILE A 212 -4.31 4.65 -16.63
N ASP A 213 -5.31 4.47 -17.50
CA ASP A 213 -6.18 5.55 -17.96
C ASP A 213 -7.01 6.12 -16.80
N LYS A 214 -7.49 5.24 -15.90
CA LYS A 214 -8.19 5.63 -14.68
C LYS A 214 -7.30 6.47 -13.75
N LYS A 215 -6.06 6.05 -13.53
CA LYS A 215 -5.11 6.77 -12.66
C LYS A 215 -4.59 8.06 -13.28
N SER A 216 -4.48 8.12 -14.61
CA SER A 216 -4.08 9.32 -15.35
C SER A 216 -5.20 10.35 -15.50
N GLY A 217 -6.43 9.99 -15.14
CA GLY A 217 -7.60 10.87 -15.27
C GLY A 217 -8.20 10.91 -16.67
N ASN A 218 -7.81 10.00 -17.57
CA ASN A 218 -8.35 9.88 -18.93
C ASN A 218 -9.72 9.19 -18.92
N TRP A 219 -10.68 9.76 -18.17
CA TRP A 219 -11.99 9.17 -17.94
C TRP A 219 -12.82 8.98 -19.21
N ALA A 220 -12.54 9.72 -20.29
CA ALA A 220 -13.19 9.54 -21.58
C ALA A 220 -12.85 8.17 -22.21
N GLU A 221 -11.58 7.76 -22.18
CA GLU A 221 -11.13 6.46 -22.71
C GLU A 221 -11.67 5.33 -21.84
N VAL A 222 -11.58 5.47 -20.51
CA VAL A 222 -12.16 4.53 -19.55
C VAL A 222 -13.65 4.38 -19.78
N PHE A 223 -14.38 5.47 -20.01
CA PHE A 223 -15.81 5.45 -20.30
C PHE A 223 -16.11 4.64 -21.57
N THR A 224 -15.37 4.84 -22.67
CA THR A 224 -15.60 4.06 -23.90
C THR A 224 -15.38 2.56 -23.69
N ALA A 225 -14.37 2.17 -22.92
CA ALA A 225 -14.11 0.77 -22.61
C ALA A 225 -15.17 0.18 -21.66
N CYS A 226 -15.64 0.95 -20.67
CA CYS A 226 -16.75 0.56 -19.81
C CYS A 226 -18.05 0.38 -20.59
N GLU A 227 -18.35 1.26 -21.55
CA GLU A 227 -19.52 1.13 -22.44
C GLU A 227 -19.42 -0.12 -23.33
N GLN A 228 -18.25 -0.38 -23.92
CA GLN A 228 -18.02 -1.61 -24.68
C GLN A 228 -18.22 -2.85 -23.81
N ALA A 229 -17.66 -2.86 -22.61
CA ALA A 229 -17.83 -3.97 -21.67
C ALA A 229 -19.30 -4.15 -21.25
N LEU A 230 -20.04 -3.06 -21.10
CA LEU A 230 -21.47 -3.09 -20.80
C LEU A 230 -22.30 -3.64 -21.98
N GLN A 231 -21.91 -3.35 -23.22
CA GLN A 231 -22.57 -3.95 -24.39
C GLN A 231 -22.39 -5.47 -24.44
N MET A 232 -21.24 -5.97 -23.99
CA MET A 232 -20.97 -7.42 -23.91
C MET A 232 -21.74 -8.08 -22.75
N GLU A 233 -21.84 -7.39 -21.60
CA GLU A 233 -22.48 -7.89 -20.38
C GLU A 233 -23.56 -6.91 -19.85
N PRO A 234 -24.72 -6.79 -20.53
CA PRO A 234 -25.71 -5.74 -20.23
C PRO A 234 -26.45 -5.95 -18.90
N THR A 235 -26.40 -7.14 -18.33
CA THR A 235 -27.05 -7.50 -17.06
C THR A 235 -26.13 -7.36 -15.85
N SER A 236 -24.85 -7.04 -16.06
CA SER A 236 -23.86 -6.99 -14.98
C SER A 236 -23.95 -5.68 -14.21
N VAL A 237 -24.22 -5.79 -12.90
CA VAL A 237 -24.25 -4.66 -11.94
C VAL A 237 -22.89 -3.96 -11.86
N GLN A 238 -21.80 -4.72 -11.91
CA GLN A 238 -20.45 -4.19 -11.90
C GLN A 238 -20.23 -3.21 -13.05
N ARG A 239 -20.61 -3.61 -14.27
CA ARG A 239 -20.41 -2.78 -15.49
C ARG A 239 -21.21 -1.49 -15.42
N HIS A 240 -22.46 -1.56 -14.95
CA HIS A 240 -23.29 -0.36 -14.72
C HIS A 240 -22.67 0.56 -13.67
N SER A 241 -22.17 0.01 -12.56
CA SER A 241 -21.47 0.77 -11.52
C SER A 241 -20.21 1.45 -12.06
N ASP A 242 -19.43 0.77 -12.92
CA ASP A 242 -18.23 1.34 -13.53
C ASP A 242 -18.57 2.53 -14.45
N VAL A 243 -19.62 2.39 -15.27
CA VAL A 243 -20.12 3.49 -16.11
C VAL A 243 -20.56 4.69 -15.27
N LEU A 244 -21.31 4.45 -14.18
CA LEU A 244 -21.73 5.51 -13.26
C LEU A 244 -20.54 6.22 -12.60
N ASN A 245 -19.50 5.47 -12.22
CA ASN A 245 -18.27 6.06 -11.68
C ASN A 245 -17.53 6.91 -12.73
N CYS A 246 -17.45 6.46 -13.98
CA CYS A 246 -16.88 7.26 -15.07
C CYS A 246 -17.66 8.55 -15.31
N LEU A 247 -19.00 8.49 -15.34
CA LEU A 247 -19.86 9.68 -15.49
C LEU A 247 -19.66 10.68 -14.36
N LEU A 248 -19.51 10.20 -13.13
CA LEU A 248 -19.22 11.04 -11.96
C LEU A 248 -17.90 11.77 -12.12
N ASN A 249 -16.82 11.06 -12.46
CA ASN A 249 -15.49 11.66 -12.59
C ASN A 249 -15.37 12.62 -13.80
N MET A 250 -16.12 12.39 -14.88
CA MET A 250 -16.26 13.33 -15.99
C MET A 250 -17.17 14.53 -15.68
N CYS A 251 -17.74 14.61 -14.48
CA CYS A 251 -18.72 15.63 -14.08
C CYS A 251 -20.01 15.65 -14.92
N HIS A 252 -20.36 14.54 -15.56
CA HIS A 252 -21.61 14.37 -16.32
C HIS A 252 -22.78 13.99 -15.42
N HIS A 253 -22.99 14.77 -14.35
CA HIS A 253 -23.94 14.48 -13.27
C HIS A 253 -25.38 14.31 -13.77
N GLN A 254 -25.80 15.11 -14.76
CA GLN A 254 -27.17 15.03 -15.29
C GLN A 254 -27.42 13.70 -16.02
N THR A 255 -26.44 13.23 -16.79
CA THR A 255 -26.49 11.92 -17.45
C THR A 255 -26.48 10.79 -16.42
N MET A 256 -25.66 10.93 -15.37
CA MET A 256 -25.60 9.97 -14.27
C MET A 256 -26.95 9.80 -13.59
N VAL A 257 -27.65 10.90 -13.26
CA VAL A 257 -29.00 10.87 -12.68
C VAL A 257 -29.97 10.11 -13.59
N THR A 258 -30.02 10.46 -14.88
CA THR A 258 -30.94 9.78 -15.81
C THR A 258 -30.65 8.29 -15.95
N HIS A 259 -29.37 7.91 -15.86
CA HIS A 259 -28.95 6.52 -15.92
C HIS A 259 -29.36 5.77 -14.65
N VAL A 260 -29.18 6.38 -13.47
CA VAL A 260 -29.61 5.83 -12.17
C VAL A 260 -31.12 5.62 -12.13
N ASP A 261 -31.93 6.59 -12.55
CA ASP A 261 -33.40 6.46 -12.56
C ASP A 261 -33.87 5.32 -13.49
N GLY A 262 -33.22 5.20 -14.65
CA GLY A 262 -33.43 4.08 -15.57
C GLY A 262 -33.05 2.73 -14.96
N LEU A 263 -31.95 2.66 -14.21
CA LEU A 263 -31.51 1.44 -13.53
C LEU A 263 -32.42 1.06 -12.37
N ILE A 264 -32.89 2.01 -11.56
CA ILE A 264 -33.86 1.76 -10.49
C ILE A 264 -35.13 1.14 -11.06
N SER A 265 -35.57 1.62 -12.22
CA SER A 265 -36.76 1.10 -12.91
C SER A 265 -36.55 -0.30 -13.52
N ARG A 266 -35.35 -0.59 -14.03
CA ARG A 266 -35.04 -1.83 -14.75
C ARG A 266 -34.54 -2.96 -13.85
N VAL A 267 -33.80 -2.64 -12.79
CA VAL A 267 -33.12 -3.58 -11.89
C VAL A 267 -33.33 -3.11 -10.44
N PRO A 268 -34.55 -3.27 -9.90
CA PRO A 268 -34.89 -2.76 -8.56
C PRO A 268 -34.18 -3.51 -7.43
N GLU A 269 -33.67 -4.71 -7.67
CA GLU A 269 -32.94 -5.54 -6.68
C GLU A 269 -31.70 -4.82 -6.10
N TYR A 270 -31.05 -3.99 -6.93
CA TYR A 270 -29.87 -3.20 -6.58
C TYR A 270 -30.18 -1.72 -6.37
N LYS A 271 -31.46 -1.35 -6.15
CA LYS A 271 -31.91 0.03 -5.91
C LYS A 271 -31.02 0.76 -4.91
N LYS A 272 -30.66 0.08 -3.81
CA LYS A 272 -29.78 0.65 -2.79
C LYS A 272 -28.42 1.10 -3.34
N THR A 273 -27.79 0.28 -4.17
CA THR A 273 -26.51 0.61 -4.82
C THR A 273 -26.67 1.82 -5.75
N TRP A 274 -27.70 1.80 -6.60
CA TRP A 274 -27.97 2.88 -7.55
C TRP A 274 -28.28 4.20 -6.85
N CYS A 275 -29.06 4.14 -5.78
CA CYS A 275 -29.34 5.29 -4.93
C CYS A 275 -28.08 5.82 -4.27
N THR A 276 -27.21 4.97 -3.70
CA THR A 276 -25.94 5.44 -3.09
C THR A 276 -25.01 6.14 -4.09
N GLN A 277 -25.00 5.73 -5.36
CA GLN A 277 -24.25 6.42 -6.41
C GLN A 277 -24.99 7.67 -6.92
N GLY A 278 -26.31 7.61 -7.04
CA GLY A 278 -27.16 8.73 -7.48
C GLY A 278 -27.15 9.91 -6.51
N VAL A 279 -27.06 9.67 -5.20
CA VAL A 279 -26.91 10.73 -4.18
C VAL A 279 -25.76 11.66 -4.56
N GLN A 280 -24.64 11.11 -5.02
CA GLN A 280 -23.42 11.85 -5.36
C GLN A 280 -23.66 12.87 -6.48
N ALA A 281 -24.45 12.50 -7.50
CA ALA A 281 -24.82 13.41 -8.57
C ALA A 281 -25.91 14.40 -8.14
N ALA A 282 -26.91 13.95 -7.37
CA ALA A 282 -28.06 14.75 -6.98
C ALA A 282 -27.65 15.96 -6.12
N TRP A 283 -26.79 15.76 -5.12
CA TRP A 283 -26.33 16.87 -4.27
C TRP A 283 -25.42 17.85 -5.03
N ARG A 284 -24.58 17.36 -5.95
CA ARG A 284 -23.72 18.21 -6.82
C ARG A 284 -24.53 19.06 -7.80
N LEU A 285 -25.68 18.55 -8.27
CA LEU A 285 -26.62 19.30 -9.13
C LEU A 285 -27.55 20.25 -8.38
N GLY A 286 -27.62 20.17 -7.05
CA GLY A 286 -28.59 20.91 -6.24
C GLY A 286 -30.04 20.45 -6.45
N LYS A 287 -30.26 19.21 -6.90
CA LYS A 287 -31.59 18.60 -7.02
C LYS A 287 -32.00 17.97 -5.69
N TRP A 288 -32.40 18.81 -4.75
CA TRP A 288 -32.64 18.42 -3.36
C TRP A 288 -33.78 17.40 -3.20
N ASP A 289 -34.87 17.54 -3.95
CA ASP A 289 -36.00 16.61 -3.89
C ASP A 289 -35.57 15.18 -4.29
N LEU A 290 -34.77 15.09 -5.37
CA LEU A 290 -34.21 13.84 -5.86
C LEU A 290 -33.15 13.26 -4.91
N MET A 291 -32.34 14.13 -4.29
CA MET A 291 -31.38 13.71 -3.27
C MET A 291 -32.10 13.06 -2.08
N ASP A 292 -33.21 13.62 -1.62
CA ASP A 292 -34.02 13.05 -0.53
C ASP A 292 -34.62 11.70 -0.91
N GLU A 293 -35.10 11.55 -2.15
CA GLU A 293 -35.59 10.26 -2.68
C GLU A 293 -34.47 9.20 -2.71
N TYR A 294 -33.29 9.56 -3.22
CA TYR A 294 -32.15 8.63 -3.24
C TYR A 294 -31.63 8.31 -1.84
N LEU A 295 -31.64 9.26 -0.90
CA LEU A 295 -31.29 8.97 0.50
C LEU A 295 -32.26 7.97 1.12
N GLY A 296 -33.57 8.12 0.85
CA GLY A 296 -34.58 7.16 1.27
C GLY A 296 -34.33 5.76 0.68
N GLY A 297 -34.10 5.68 -0.63
CA GLY A 297 -33.80 4.41 -1.32
C GLY A 297 -32.46 3.78 -0.92
N ALA A 298 -31.49 4.58 -0.46
CA ALA A 298 -30.21 4.11 0.04
C ALA A 298 -30.27 3.60 1.49
N ASP A 299 -31.23 4.09 2.28
CA ASP A 299 -31.45 3.66 3.67
C ASP A 299 -32.40 2.43 3.75
N GLU A 300 -33.12 2.08 2.67
CA GLU A 300 -33.93 0.85 2.55
C GLU A 300 -33.07 -0.45 2.59
N GLU A 301 -33.67 -1.57 3.01
CA GLU A 301 -33.03 -2.89 2.97
C GLU A 301 -32.98 -3.41 1.52
N GLY A 302 -31.79 -3.76 1.03
CA GLY A 302 -31.58 -4.22 -0.36
C GLY A 302 -30.14 -4.66 -0.62
N LEU A 303 -29.89 -5.23 -1.82
CA LEU A 303 -28.56 -5.70 -2.20
C LEU A 303 -27.60 -4.52 -2.37
N LEU A 304 -26.48 -4.57 -1.65
CA LEU A 304 -25.37 -3.64 -1.78
C LEU A 304 -24.27 -4.27 -2.61
N PHE A 305 -23.97 -3.61 -3.72
CA PHE A 305 -22.71 -3.80 -4.40
C PHE A 305 -21.74 -2.71 -3.94
N SER A 306 -20.75 -3.09 -3.14
CA SER A 306 -19.68 -2.18 -2.70
C SER A 306 -18.50 -2.31 -3.65
N SER A 307 -18.30 -1.34 -4.52
CA SER A 307 -17.00 -1.20 -5.19
C SER A 307 -15.99 -0.66 -4.17
N SER A 308 -14.79 -1.26 -4.13
CA SER A 308 -13.72 -0.91 -3.19
C SER A 308 -13.28 0.56 -3.27
N ASP A 309 -13.63 1.25 -4.35
CA ASP A 309 -13.20 2.63 -4.65
C ASP A 309 -14.29 3.69 -4.36
N SER A 310 -15.44 3.31 -3.80
CA SER A 310 -16.54 4.28 -3.64
C SER A 310 -16.39 5.12 -2.37
N ASN A 311 -16.20 6.42 -2.54
CA ASN A 311 -16.42 7.44 -1.49
C ASN A 311 -17.91 7.60 -1.13
N ALA A 312 -18.75 6.61 -1.46
CA ALA A 312 -20.20 6.68 -1.33
C ALA A 312 -20.66 6.91 0.12
N SER A 313 -19.91 6.42 1.11
CA SER A 313 -20.17 6.71 2.53
C SER A 313 -19.98 8.20 2.84
N PHE A 314 -18.87 8.80 2.39
CA PHE A 314 -18.58 10.22 2.55
C PHE A 314 -19.62 11.09 1.83
N ASP A 315 -19.89 10.82 0.55
CA ASP A 315 -20.88 11.58 -0.22
C ASP A 315 -22.29 11.48 0.39
N ARG A 316 -22.64 10.32 0.97
CA ARG A 316 -23.91 10.15 1.69
C ARG A 316 -23.96 11.01 2.96
N ASP A 317 -22.86 11.07 3.71
CA ASP A 317 -22.78 11.92 4.90
C ASP A 317 -22.89 13.41 4.53
N VAL A 318 -22.24 13.83 3.43
CA VAL A 318 -22.38 15.19 2.88
C VAL A 318 -23.85 15.48 2.53
N ALA A 319 -24.52 14.58 1.81
CA ALA A 319 -25.94 14.74 1.47
C ALA A 319 -26.82 14.83 2.72
N LYS A 320 -26.54 14.01 3.75
CA LYS A 320 -27.23 14.07 5.04
C LYS A 320 -26.98 15.40 5.78
N ILE A 321 -25.78 15.98 5.69
CA ILE A 321 -25.50 17.31 6.26
C ILE A 321 -26.30 18.38 5.51
N LEU A 322 -26.29 18.37 4.17
CA LEU A 322 -27.03 19.33 3.34
C LEU A 322 -28.55 19.26 3.61
N GLN A 323 -29.10 18.06 3.75
CA GLN A 323 -30.50 17.86 4.14
C GLN A 323 -30.83 18.51 5.49
N ALA A 324 -29.96 18.34 6.50
CA ALA A 324 -30.15 18.95 7.82
C ALA A 324 -30.05 20.48 7.77
N MET A 325 -29.14 21.02 6.96
CA MET A 325 -29.02 22.46 6.72
C MET A 325 -30.29 23.04 6.09
N MET A 326 -30.88 22.35 5.11
CA MET A 326 -32.13 22.77 4.47
C MET A 326 -33.30 22.81 5.44
N LYS A 327 -33.36 21.87 6.38
CA LYS A 327 -34.37 21.83 7.47
C LYS A 327 -34.12 22.88 8.56
N LYS A 328 -33.02 23.65 8.47
CA LYS A 328 -32.57 24.65 9.45
C LYS A 328 -32.36 24.08 10.86
N ASP A 329 -32.05 22.80 10.96
CA ASP A 329 -31.75 22.15 12.23
C ASP A 329 -30.25 22.28 12.54
N GLN A 330 -29.90 23.30 13.32
CA GLN A 330 -28.51 23.58 13.68
C GLN A 330 -27.86 22.47 14.51
N TYR A 331 -28.63 21.76 15.33
CA TYR A 331 -28.11 20.68 16.18
C TYR A 331 -27.75 19.47 15.33
N SER A 332 -28.68 19.03 14.47
CA SER A 332 -28.45 17.87 13.60
C SER A 332 -27.30 18.10 12.61
N VAL A 333 -27.12 19.34 12.14
CA VAL A 333 -25.95 19.72 11.31
C VAL A 333 -24.64 19.52 12.08
N ALA A 334 -24.54 20.06 13.30
CA ALA A 334 -23.32 19.95 14.10
C ALA A 334 -22.98 18.49 14.44
N GLU A 335 -23.99 17.70 14.79
CA GLU A 335 -23.84 16.27 15.09
C GLU A 335 -23.35 15.48 13.87
N ARG A 336 -23.99 15.64 12.70
CA ARG A 336 -23.61 14.93 11.47
C ARG A 336 -22.21 15.30 10.99
N ILE A 337 -21.82 16.57 11.11
CA ILE A 337 -20.45 17.01 10.79
C ILE A 337 -19.44 16.33 11.72
N ALA A 338 -19.73 16.23 13.03
CA ALA A 338 -18.83 15.59 13.98
C ALA A 338 -18.64 14.08 13.66
N ILE A 339 -19.72 13.38 13.35
CA ILE A 339 -19.69 11.95 12.97
C ILE A 339 -18.89 11.74 11.68
N SER A 340 -19.20 12.52 10.63
CA SER A 340 -18.50 12.40 9.34
C SER A 340 -17.00 12.71 9.49
N LYS A 341 -16.66 13.75 10.27
CA LYS A 341 -15.27 14.07 10.58
C LYS A 341 -14.56 12.93 11.31
N GLN A 342 -15.20 12.30 12.29
CA GLN A 342 -14.60 11.18 13.02
C GLN A 342 -14.35 9.97 12.11
N ALA A 343 -15.26 9.70 11.17
CA ALA A 343 -15.10 8.63 10.19
C ALA A 343 -13.95 8.88 9.21
N LEU A 344 -13.72 10.14 8.81
CA LEU A 344 -12.65 10.52 7.87
C LEU A 344 -11.26 10.61 8.51
N ILE A 345 -11.17 10.96 9.80
CA ILE A 345 -9.88 11.13 10.47
C ILE A 345 -9.10 9.81 10.53
N ALA A 346 -9.74 8.69 10.80
CA ALA A 346 -9.06 7.40 10.94
C ALA A 346 -8.28 6.98 9.66
N PRO A 347 -8.89 6.93 8.46
CA PRO A 347 -8.16 6.60 7.24
C PRO A 347 -7.14 7.68 6.85
N LEU A 348 -7.46 8.96 7.05
CA LEU A 348 -6.55 10.06 6.71
C LEU A 348 -5.31 10.10 7.62
N ALA A 349 -5.47 9.81 8.91
CA ALA A 349 -4.36 9.73 9.86
C ALA A 349 -3.45 8.54 9.54
N ALA A 350 -4.02 7.41 9.10
CA ALA A 350 -3.24 6.26 8.65
C ALA A 350 -2.46 6.57 7.35
N ALA A 351 -3.11 7.20 6.36
CA ALA A 351 -2.46 7.60 5.11
C ALA A 351 -1.37 8.66 5.31
N GLY A 352 -1.60 9.61 6.22
CA GLY A 352 -0.70 10.72 6.51
C GLY A 352 0.62 10.33 7.20
N MET A 353 0.74 9.11 7.75
CA MET A 353 2.01 8.63 8.30
C MET A 353 3.05 8.35 7.22
N ASP A 354 2.62 7.94 6.02
CA ASP A 354 3.49 7.49 4.94
C ASP A 354 3.52 8.43 3.73
N SER A 355 2.52 9.31 3.54
CA SER A 355 2.52 10.28 2.43
C SER A 355 1.64 11.50 2.71
N TYR A 356 2.10 12.69 2.24
CA TYR A 356 1.33 13.94 2.27
C TYR A 356 0.31 14.06 1.12
N THR A 357 0.50 13.31 0.03
CA THR A 357 -0.35 13.40 -1.17
C THR A 357 -1.60 12.52 -1.12
N ARG A 358 -1.72 11.66 -0.10
CA ARG A 358 -2.78 10.63 0.03
C ARG A 358 -3.95 11.06 0.90
#